data_AF-A0AAW5T3C2-F1
#
_entry.id   AF-A0AAW5T3C2-F1
#
_cell.length_a   1.000
_cell.length_b   1.000
_cell.length_c   1.000
_cell.angle_alpha   90.00
_cell.angle_beta   90.00
_cell.angle_gamma   90.00
#
_symmetry.space_group_name_H-M   'P 1'
#
loop_
_entity.id
_entity.type
_entity.pdbx_description
1 polymer ?
#
loop_
_entity_poly.entity_id
_entity_poly.type
_entity_poly.pdbx_seq_one_letter_code
_entity_poly.pdbx_strand_id
1 'polypeptide(L)'
;MDYGQSGEATEPMRMAAVDHDPAPNPSVKNKASVGWLVCGGAGAVAIIAYLLFSPGQIGSKAEWFFGAVVFVVVMLTMWLTLTIQRQAKHDIARADERLRRELAAADERAALELALTQKWHRAQMESQQKLHTAELVAQRELARIERSNLLEQLQKQAMIEVSRAVGAHTRMLATLWTEGATQLRNPDRDEREAAMNALFGQMSQVVSDVSVELDNAHLLSQDDRLQDALNRVNDAVLMAIQVAEDLHADVVEGRTPESNPIPAVQRLLHERATAARRLAWSLLRTGLTESTPSTESQGETA
;
A
#
# COMPACT_ATOMS: atom_id res chain seq x y z
N MET A 1 0.20 -12.81 39.11
CA MET A 1 0.33 -13.78 37.99
C MET A 1 0.24 -13.01 36.69
N ASP A 2 1.10 -13.14 35.70
CA ASP A 2 2.50 -13.53 35.63
C ASP A 2 2.95 -12.86 34.32
N TYR A 3 3.79 -11.81 34.42
CA TYR A 3 4.42 -11.19 33.27
C TYR A 3 5.69 -12.00 32.99
N GLY A 4 5.57 -12.99 32.11
CA GLY A 4 6.64 -13.92 31.80
C GLY A 4 6.76 -14.16 30.29
N GLN A 5 7.83 -13.61 29.71
CA GLN A 5 8.76 -14.40 28.90
C GLN A 5 8.44 -14.61 27.40
N SER A 6 8.87 -13.66 26.57
CA SER A 6 9.41 -13.94 25.22
C SER A 6 10.26 -12.76 24.71
N GLY A 7 11.27 -12.38 25.50
CA GLY A 7 12.42 -11.67 24.97
C GLY A 7 13.36 -12.69 24.34
N GLU A 8 13.30 -12.83 23.02
CA GLU A 8 14.23 -13.65 22.23
C GLU A 8 15.60 -12.94 22.23
N ALA A 9 16.33 -13.13 23.33
CA ALA A 9 17.69 -12.68 23.50
C ALA A 9 18.57 -13.50 22.55
N THR A 10 19.08 -12.83 21.53
CA THR A 10 20.08 -13.34 20.60
C THR A 10 21.30 -13.75 21.42
N GLU A 11 21.59 -15.05 21.47
CA GLU A 11 22.81 -15.56 22.09
C GLU A 11 24.04 -14.90 21.43
N PRO A 12 25.00 -14.38 22.21
CA PRO A 12 26.27 -13.98 21.65
C PRO A 12 26.99 -15.26 21.20
N MET A 13 27.11 -15.41 19.88
CA MET A 13 27.93 -16.43 19.23
C MET A 13 29.33 -16.38 19.86
N ARG A 14 29.65 -17.38 20.69
CA ARG A 14 30.99 -17.56 21.28
C ARG A 14 31.97 -17.72 20.11
N MET A 15 32.72 -16.64 19.82
CA MET A 15 33.94 -16.77 19.05
C MET A 15 34.84 -17.74 19.79
N ALA A 16 35.13 -18.88 19.15
CA ALA A 16 36.23 -19.72 19.57
C ALA A 16 37.49 -18.85 19.52
N ALA A 17 38.05 -18.56 20.69
CA ALA A 17 39.38 -18.01 20.81
C ALA A 17 40.32 -19.00 20.10
N VAL A 18 40.82 -18.59 18.94
CA VAL A 18 41.90 -19.29 18.25
C VAL A 18 43.12 -19.16 19.15
N ASP A 19 43.47 -20.27 19.79
CA ASP A 19 44.66 -20.40 20.61
C ASP A 19 45.88 -20.13 19.73
N HIS A 20 46.60 -19.06 20.03
CA HIS A 20 47.77 -18.64 19.27
C HIS A 20 48.98 -19.36 19.86
N ASP A 21 49.29 -20.53 19.32
CA ASP A 21 50.54 -21.23 19.63
C ASP A 21 51.73 -20.32 19.26
N PRO A 22 52.65 -20.02 20.19
CA PRO A 22 53.81 -19.19 19.88
C PRO A 22 54.75 -19.95 18.93
N ALA A 23 55.12 -19.26 17.84
CA ALA A 23 56.03 -19.76 16.82
C ALA A 23 57.31 -20.35 17.43
N PRO A 24 57.74 -21.56 17.03
CA PRO A 24 59.02 -22.09 17.48
C PRO A 24 60.16 -21.32 16.80
N ASN A 25 61.00 -20.70 17.63
CA ASN A 25 62.25 -20.04 17.22
C ASN A 25 63.05 -20.92 16.24
N PRO A 26 63.64 -20.35 15.18
CA PRO A 26 64.50 -21.10 14.27
C PRO A 26 65.79 -21.48 15.00
N SER A 27 65.80 -22.69 15.58
CA SER A 27 67.00 -23.23 16.21
C SER A 27 68.08 -23.44 15.15
N VAL A 28 69.15 -22.67 15.30
CA VAL A 28 70.42 -22.80 14.60
C VAL A 28 70.93 -24.24 14.73
N LYS A 29 70.68 -25.08 13.72
CA LYS A 29 71.29 -26.41 13.57
C LYS A 29 71.82 -26.59 12.15
N ASN A 30 72.78 -25.74 11.78
CA ASN A 30 73.56 -25.90 10.53
C ASN A 30 75.02 -26.30 10.76
N LYS A 31 75.43 -26.70 11.98
CA LYS A 31 76.80 -27.17 12.25
C LYS A 31 76.94 -28.69 12.40
N ALA A 32 75.83 -29.43 12.48
CA ALA A 32 75.87 -30.89 12.69
C ALA A 32 75.90 -31.72 11.39
N SER A 33 75.54 -31.15 10.22
CA SER A 33 75.45 -31.95 8.98
C SER A 33 76.78 -32.11 8.23
N VAL A 34 77.76 -31.22 8.46
CA VAL A 34 79.08 -31.31 7.81
C VAL A 34 79.95 -32.38 8.46
N GLY A 35 79.82 -32.59 9.78
CA GLY A 35 80.59 -33.59 10.52
C GLY A 35 80.29 -35.05 10.12
N TRP A 36 79.05 -35.35 9.68
CA TRP A 36 78.69 -36.72 9.32
C TRP A 36 79.16 -37.11 7.90
N LEU A 37 79.21 -36.15 6.97
CA LEU A 37 79.75 -36.38 5.61
C LEU A 37 81.27 -36.68 5.64
N VAL A 38 82.02 -35.98 6.50
CA VAL A 38 83.45 -36.23 6.68
C VAL A 38 83.70 -37.58 7.36
N CYS A 39 82.86 -37.98 8.31
CA CYS A 39 82.97 -39.27 8.99
C CYS A 39 82.61 -40.47 8.08
N GLY A 40 81.59 -40.31 7.22
CA GLY A 40 81.24 -41.31 6.21
C GLY A 40 82.31 -41.48 5.13
N GLY A 41 82.91 -40.38 4.66
CA GLY A 41 84.03 -40.41 3.71
C GLY A 41 85.29 -41.02 4.30
N ALA A 42 85.65 -40.66 5.54
CA ALA A 42 86.79 -41.24 6.24
C ALA A 42 86.59 -42.73 6.55
N GLY A 43 85.37 -43.14 6.91
CA GLY A 43 85.00 -44.54 7.12
C GLY A 43 85.12 -45.38 5.85
N ALA A 44 84.65 -44.88 4.71
CA ALA A 44 84.78 -45.56 3.42
C ALA A 44 86.25 -45.69 2.99
N VAL A 45 87.06 -44.63 3.15
CA VAL A 45 88.49 -44.66 2.84
C VAL A 45 89.25 -45.61 3.77
N ALA A 46 88.90 -45.66 5.06
CA ALA A 46 89.49 -46.60 6.03
C ALA A 46 89.12 -48.06 5.71
N ILE A 47 87.89 -48.34 5.29
CA ILE A 47 87.43 -49.67 4.89
C ILE A 47 88.13 -50.11 3.58
N ILE A 48 88.25 -49.21 2.60
CA ILE A 48 88.98 -49.47 1.34
C ILE A 48 90.48 -49.71 1.61
N ALA A 49 91.09 -48.89 2.47
CA ALA A 49 92.50 -49.04 2.84
C ALA A 49 92.75 -50.35 3.61
N TYR A 50 91.85 -50.73 4.53
CA TYR A 50 91.95 -51.99 5.27
C TYR A 50 91.76 -53.22 4.35
N LEU A 51 90.90 -53.13 3.34
CA LEU A 51 90.69 -54.18 2.34
C LEU A 51 91.89 -54.37 1.40
N LEU A 52 92.58 -53.27 1.04
CA LEU A 52 93.76 -53.29 0.18
C LEU A 52 95.03 -53.76 0.91
N PHE A 53 95.15 -53.53 2.22
CA PHE A 53 96.40 -53.75 2.97
C PHE A 53 96.40 -54.91 3.99
N SER A 54 95.31 -55.67 4.16
CA SER A 54 95.28 -56.76 5.17
C SER A 54 95.55 -58.17 4.58
N PRO A 55 96.54 -58.94 5.10
CA PRO A 55 96.82 -60.30 4.70
C PRO A 55 95.95 -61.29 5.50
N GLY A 56 94.89 -61.83 4.89
CA GLY A 56 93.97 -62.75 5.56
C GLY A 56 93.19 -63.65 4.59
N GLN A 57 92.97 -64.90 5.02
CA GLN A 57 92.46 -66.05 4.25
C GLN A 57 91.12 -65.80 3.51
N ILE A 58 90.98 -66.46 2.36
CA ILE A 58 90.02 -66.21 1.27
C ILE A 58 88.53 -66.43 1.65
N GLY A 59 88.23 -67.04 2.79
CA GLY A 59 86.84 -67.36 3.19
C GLY A 59 86.02 -66.23 3.82
N SER A 60 86.65 -65.20 4.41
CA SER A 60 85.97 -64.19 5.24
C SER A 60 85.67 -62.86 4.51
N LYS A 61 86.25 -62.62 3.33
CA LYS A 61 86.16 -61.31 2.67
C LYS A 61 84.76 -60.97 2.14
N ALA A 62 83.99 -61.95 1.66
CA ALA A 62 82.70 -61.71 1.03
C ALA A 62 81.61 -61.19 1.97
N GLU A 63 81.59 -61.64 3.24
CA GLU A 63 80.59 -61.18 4.23
C GLU A 63 80.79 -59.72 4.63
N TRP A 64 82.04 -59.25 4.72
CA TRP A 64 82.35 -57.86 5.03
C TRP A 64 81.99 -56.89 3.90
N PHE A 65 82.16 -57.30 2.63
CA PHE A 65 81.70 -56.52 1.48
C PHE A 65 80.18 -56.38 1.45
N PHE A 66 79.45 -57.46 1.75
CA PHE A 66 78.00 -57.44 1.78
C PHE A 66 77.48 -56.49 2.88
N GLY A 67 78.06 -56.57 4.09
CA GLY A 67 77.71 -55.66 5.19
C GLY A 67 77.96 -54.18 4.88
N ALA A 68 79.10 -53.86 4.25
CA ALA A 68 79.44 -52.49 3.89
C ALA A 68 78.52 -51.91 2.80
N VAL A 69 78.20 -52.69 1.76
CA VAL A 69 77.29 -52.26 0.69
C VAL A 69 75.88 -52.04 1.24
N VAL A 70 75.36 -52.96 2.06
CA VAL A 70 74.04 -52.82 2.69
C VAL A 70 73.99 -51.57 3.57
N PHE A 71 75.04 -51.28 4.34
CA PHE A 71 75.12 -50.08 5.17
C PHE A 71 75.08 -48.79 4.34
N VAL A 72 75.85 -48.72 3.24
CA VAL A 72 75.84 -47.55 2.33
C VAL A 72 74.47 -47.37 1.69
N VAL A 73 73.81 -48.46 1.27
CA VAL A 73 72.45 -48.39 0.71
C VAL A 73 71.46 -47.88 1.76
N VAL A 74 71.49 -48.39 2.99
CA VAL A 74 70.61 -47.92 4.08
C VAL A 74 70.88 -46.44 4.43
N MET A 75 72.15 -46.03 4.44
CA MET A 75 72.51 -44.64 4.71
C MET A 75 72.03 -43.70 3.59
N LEU A 76 72.17 -44.12 2.32
CA LEU A 76 71.68 -43.38 1.16
C LEU A 76 70.16 -43.32 1.12
N THR A 77 69.45 -44.41 1.42
CA THR A 77 67.98 -44.40 1.48
C THR A 77 67.49 -43.50 2.61
N MET A 78 68.09 -43.57 3.80
CA MET A 78 67.75 -42.69 4.91
C MET A 78 68.03 -41.21 4.58
N TRP A 79 69.17 -40.92 3.93
CA TRP A 79 69.47 -39.58 3.45
C TRP A 79 68.44 -39.09 2.42
N LEU A 80 68.14 -39.90 1.40
CA LEU A 80 67.16 -39.57 0.37
C LEU A 80 65.79 -39.29 1.00
N THR A 81 65.32 -40.15 1.92
CA THR A 81 64.08 -39.95 2.67
C THR A 81 64.08 -38.66 3.47
N LEU A 82 65.16 -38.35 4.21
CA LEU A 82 65.26 -37.13 4.99
C LEU A 82 65.29 -35.87 4.12
N THR A 83 65.94 -35.91 2.95
CA THR A 83 65.96 -34.77 2.02
C THR A 83 64.61 -34.53 1.36
N ILE A 84 63.89 -35.59 0.94
CA ILE A 84 62.55 -35.48 0.38
C ILE A 84 61.57 -34.95 1.42
N GLN A 85 61.65 -35.43 2.67
CA GLN A 85 60.82 -34.91 3.76
C GLN A 85 61.12 -33.43 4.04
N ARG A 86 62.39 -33.02 3.94
CA ARG A 86 62.77 -31.62 4.16
C ARG A 86 62.30 -30.72 3.01
N GLN A 87 62.41 -31.16 1.76
CA GLN A 87 61.90 -30.44 0.59
C GLN A 87 60.37 -30.34 0.64
N ALA A 88 59.68 -31.44 0.89
CA ALA A 88 58.22 -31.45 1.06
C ALA A 88 57.76 -30.46 2.14
N LYS A 89 58.45 -30.39 3.28
CA LYS A 89 58.13 -29.40 4.33
C LYS A 89 58.30 -27.94 3.86
N HIS A 90 59.33 -27.63 3.09
CA HIS A 90 59.55 -26.27 2.58
C HIS A 90 58.55 -25.91 1.48
N ASP A 91 58.20 -26.85 0.61
CA ASP A 91 57.23 -26.61 -0.46
C ASP A 91 55.80 -26.49 0.09
N ILE A 92 55.44 -27.26 1.11
CA ILE A 92 54.18 -27.09 1.86
C ILE A 92 54.13 -25.70 2.52
N ALA A 93 55.22 -25.25 3.17
CA ALA A 93 55.26 -23.92 3.77
C ALA A 93 55.12 -22.79 2.73
N ARG A 94 55.77 -22.92 1.57
CA ARG A 94 55.64 -21.94 0.48
C ARG A 94 54.26 -21.94 -0.17
N ALA A 95 53.64 -23.12 -0.31
CA ALA A 95 52.28 -23.24 -0.83
C ALA A 95 51.27 -22.62 0.14
N ASP A 96 51.41 -22.88 1.44
CA ASP A 96 50.60 -22.26 2.50
C ASP A 96 50.75 -20.74 2.50
N GLU A 97 51.98 -20.21 2.42
CA GLU A 97 52.19 -18.77 2.32
C GLU A 97 51.57 -18.13 1.07
N ARG A 98 51.60 -18.82 -0.08
CA ARG A 98 50.96 -18.33 -1.32
C ARG A 98 49.44 -18.37 -1.21
N LEU A 99 48.88 -19.47 -0.70
CA LEU A 99 47.45 -19.61 -0.46
C LEU A 99 46.95 -18.54 0.52
N ARG A 100 47.68 -18.26 1.59
CA ARG A 100 47.33 -17.18 2.53
C ARG A 100 47.29 -15.81 1.87
N ARG A 101 48.22 -15.51 0.96
CA ARG A 101 48.23 -14.23 0.23
C ARG A 101 47.09 -14.16 -0.79
N GLU A 102 46.83 -15.25 -1.50
CA GLU A 102 45.74 -15.31 -2.47
C GLU A 102 44.37 -15.24 -1.78
N LEU A 103 44.19 -15.91 -0.65
CA LEU A 103 43.00 -15.80 0.20
C LEU A 103 42.84 -14.39 0.74
N ALA A 104 43.90 -13.77 1.26
CA ALA A 104 43.82 -12.39 1.75
C ALA A 104 43.43 -11.40 0.63
N ALA A 105 43.96 -11.56 -0.58
CA ALA A 105 43.61 -10.73 -1.72
C ALA A 105 42.19 -11.01 -2.26
N ALA A 106 41.72 -12.25 -2.17
CA ALA A 106 40.36 -12.63 -2.55
C ALA A 106 39.33 -12.10 -1.53
N ASP A 107 39.62 -12.22 -0.23
CA ASP A 107 38.78 -11.71 0.86
C ASP A 107 38.64 -10.18 0.79
N GLU A 108 39.72 -9.46 0.46
CA GLU A 108 39.67 -8.00 0.28
C GLU A 108 38.75 -7.61 -0.89
N ARG A 109 38.83 -8.32 -2.02
CA ARG A 109 37.95 -8.07 -3.18
C ARG A 109 36.50 -8.42 -2.87
N ALA A 110 36.26 -9.56 -2.22
CA ALA A 110 34.93 -9.97 -1.79
C ALA A 110 34.33 -8.96 -0.81
N ALA A 111 35.11 -8.43 0.14
CA ALA A 111 34.67 -7.41 1.07
C ALA A 111 34.27 -6.11 0.36
N LEU A 112 35.04 -5.68 -0.65
CA LEU A 112 34.71 -4.50 -1.46
C LEU A 112 33.45 -4.70 -2.31
N GLU A 113 33.30 -5.85 -2.95
CA GLU A 113 32.11 -6.20 -3.74
C GLU A 113 30.85 -6.27 -2.87
N LEU A 114 30.95 -6.86 -1.68
CA LEU A 114 29.86 -6.87 -0.69
C LEU A 114 29.51 -5.44 -0.23
N ALA A 115 30.50 -4.59 0.02
CA ALA A 115 30.25 -3.20 0.38
C ALA A 115 29.54 -2.41 -0.74
N LEU A 116 29.90 -2.65 -2.00
CA LEU A 116 29.27 -2.02 -3.16
C LEU A 116 27.83 -2.52 -3.37
N THR A 117 27.62 -3.83 -3.35
CA THR A 117 26.28 -4.42 -3.48
C THR A 117 25.35 -3.97 -2.35
N GLN A 118 25.84 -3.89 -1.11
CA GLN A 118 25.08 -3.33 0.01
C GLN A 118 24.70 -1.86 -0.23
N LYS A 119 25.61 -1.04 -0.76
CA LYS A 119 25.32 0.37 -1.09
C LYS A 119 24.26 0.47 -2.20
N TRP A 120 24.37 -0.32 -3.25
CA TRP A 120 23.39 -0.37 -4.33
C TRP A 120 22.02 -0.83 -3.85
N HIS A 121 21.95 -1.90 -3.06
CA HIS A 121 20.71 -2.38 -2.48
C HIS A 121 20.07 -1.33 -1.57
N ARG A 122 20.84 -0.64 -0.72
CA ARG A 122 20.31 0.45 0.11
C ARG A 122 19.74 1.58 -0.74
N ALA A 123 20.48 2.05 -1.74
CA ALA A 123 20.01 3.11 -2.64
C ALA A 123 18.76 2.70 -3.43
N GLN A 124 18.67 1.44 -3.85
CA GLN A 124 17.50 0.89 -4.54
C GLN A 124 16.29 0.79 -3.60
N MET A 125 16.48 0.35 -2.35
CA MET A 125 15.39 0.29 -1.38
C MET A 125 14.87 1.68 -1.03
N GLU A 126 15.76 2.65 -0.86
CA GLU A 126 15.38 4.04 -0.62
C GLU A 126 14.61 4.65 -1.80
N SER A 127 15.02 4.36 -3.04
CA SER A 127 14.31 4.85 -4.23
C SER A 127 12.95 4.17 -4.39
N GLN A 128 12.86 2.86 -4.18
CA GLN A 128 11.59 2.12 -4.21
C GLN A 128 10.64 2.57 -3.11
N GLN A 129 11.13 2.79 -1.89
CA GLN A 129 10.32 3.33 -0.79
C GLN A 129 9.78 4.72 -1.15
N LYS A 130 10.62 5.62 -1.67
CA LYS A 130 10.19 6.95 -2.11
C LYS A 130 9.12 6.87 -3.20
N LEU A 131 9.32 6.04 -4.22
CA LEU A 131 8.35 5.84 -5.30
C LEU A 131 7.03 5.29 -4.76
N HIS A 132 7.08 4.25 -3.93
CA HIS A 132 5.88 3.65 -3.34
C HIS A 132 5.13 4.65 -2.46
N THR A 133 5.84 5.48 -1.66
CA THR A 133 5.17 6.53 -0.89
C THR A 133 4.52 7.59 -1.77
N ALA A 134 5.17 7.99 -2.87
CA ALA A 134 4.61 8.93 -3.83
C ALA A 134 3.37 8.35 -4.54
N GLU A 135 3.43 7.08 -4.92
CA GLU A 135 2.31 6.36 -5.53
C GLU A 135 1.13 6.22 -4.56
N LEU A 136 1.37 5.87 -3.30
CA LEU A 136 0.31 5.82 -2.29
C LEU A 136 -0.34 7.20 -2.07
N VAL A 137 0.42 8.29 -2.10
CA VAL A 137 -0.13 9.65 -2.02
C VAL A 137 -0.98 9.94 -3.25
N ALA A 138 -0.49 9.64 -4.46
CA ALA A 138 -1.23 9.82 -5.69
C ALA A 138 -2.54 9.00 -5.70
N GLN A 139 -2.52 7.74 -5.27
CA GLN A 139 -3.71 6.90 -5.15
C GLN A 139 -4.71 7.44 -4.12
N ARG A 140 -4.24 7.99 -3.00
CA ARG A 140 -5.12 8.63 -2.01
C ARG A 140 -5.79 9.87 -2.57
N GLU A 141 -5.05 10.70 -3.30
CA GLU A 141 -5.63 11.89 -3.93
C GLU A 141 -6.62 11.49 -5.03
N LEU A 142 -6.31 10.48 -5.85
CA LEU A 142 -7.26 9.93 -6.83
C LEU A 142 -8.53 9.40 -6.16
N ALA A 143 -8.41 8.61 -5.09
CA ALA A 143 -9.55 8.08 -4.35
C ALA A 143 -10.40 9.19 -3.70
N ARG A 144 -9.76 10.29 -3.24
CA ARG A 144 -10.48 11.48 -2.74
C ARG A 144 -11.28 12.15 -3.85
N ILE A 145 -10.66 12.37 -5.01
CA ILE A 145 -11.30 13.01 -6.17
C ILE A 145 -12.44 12.13 -6.70
N GLU A 146 -12.24 10.82 -6.80
CA GLU A 146 -13.27 9.88 -7.24
C GLU A 146 -14.45 9.88 -6.26
N ARG A 147 -14.18 9.82 -4.96
CA ARG A 147 -15.24 9.92 -3.94
C ARG A 147 -16.01 11.23 -4.03
N SER A 148 -15.34 12.37 -4.18
CA SER A 148 -16.04 13.66 -4.31
C SER A 148 -16.88 13.72 -5.57
N ASN A 149 -16.38 13.20 -6.70
CA ASN A 149 -17.11 13.15 -7.96
C ASN A 149 -18.34 12.24 -7.87
N LEU A 150 -18.21 11.05 -7.26
CA LEU A 150 -19.35 10.15 -7.04
C LEU A 150 -20.43 10.79 -6.17
N LEU A 151 -20.04 11.49 -5.10
CA LEU A 151 -20.99 12.21 -4.25
C LEU A 151 -21.70 13.32 -5.03
N GLU A 152 -20.97 14.09 -5.83
CA GLU A 152 -21.55 15.14 -6.68
C GLU A 152 -22.52 14.55 -7.72
N GLN A 153 -22.18 13.42 -8.33
CA GLN A 153 -23.05 12.73 -9.28
C GLN A 153 -24.33 12.22 -8.61
N LEU A 154 -24.23 11.61 -7.43
CA LEU A 154 -25.40 11.15 -6.67
C LEU A 154 -26.31 12.32 -6.28
N GLN A 155 -25.74 13.44 -5.85
CA GLN A 155 -26.51 14.64 -5.53
C GLN A 155 -27.22 15.21 -6.77
N LYS A 156 -26.53 15.28 -7.91
CA LYS A 156 -27.13 15.70 -9.19
C LYS A 156 -28.27 14.79 -9.61
N GLN A 157 -28.08 13.47 -9.52
CA GLN A 157 -29.12 12.50 -9.84
C GLN A 157 -30.35 12.69 -8.93
N ALA A 158 -30.15 12.78 -7.62
CA ALA A 158 -31.24 12.96 -6.67
C ALA A 158 -32.00 14.27 -6.93
N MET A 159 -31.31 15.37 -7.26
CA MET A 159 -31.95 16.64 -7.64
C MET A 159 -32.76 16.54 -8.94
N ILE A 160 -32.31 15.74 -9.93
CA ILE A 160 -33.07 15.45 -11.15
C ILE A 160 -34.34 14.65 -10.81
N GLU A 161 -34.22 13.64 -9.96
CA GLU A 161 -35.34 12.78 -9.54
C GLU A 161 -36.41 13.58 -8.82
N VAL A 162 -36.04 14.40 -7.82
CA VAL A 162 -37.00 15.27 -7.12
C VAL A 162 -37.63 16.30 -8.07
N SER A 163 -36.83 16.95 -8.93
CA SER A 163 -37.35 17.89 -9.94
C SER A 163 -38.36 17.23 -10.90
N ARG A 164 -38.13 15.96 -11.25
CA ARG A 164 -39.05 15.16 -12.05
C ARG A 164 -40.31 14.81 -11.28
N ALA A 165 -40.20 14.36 -10.03
CA ALA A 165 -41.33 13.99 -9.16
C ALA A 165 -42.25 15.19 -8.90
N VAL A 166 -41.69 16.30 -8.42
CA VAL A 166 -42.44 17.56 -8.21
C VAL A 166 -43.15 18.01 -9.49
N GLY A 167 -42.54 17.81 -10.66
CA GLY A 167 -43.16 18.12 -11.96
C GLY A 167 -44.27 17.18 -12.39
N ALA A 168 -44.17 15.90 -12.05
CA ALA A 168 -45.24 14.94 -12.27
C ALA A 168 -46.44 15.27 -11.37
N HIS A 169 -46.20 15.45 -10.07
CA HIS A 169 -47.25 15.72 -9.10
C HIS A 169 -47.93 17.09 -9.35
N THR A 170 -47.17 18.13 -9.68
CA THR A 170 -47.74 19.45 -10.07
C THR A 170 -48.69 19.32 -11.27
N ARG A 171 -48.33 18.52 -12.28
CA ARG A 171 -49.20 18.27 -13.45
C ARG A 171 -50.42 17.46 -13.07
N MET A 172 -50.27 16.46 -12.21
CA MET A 172 -51.38 15.64 -11.72
C MET A 172 -52.38 16.50 -10.93
N LEU A 173 -51.91 17.37 -10.03
CA LEU A 173 -52.75 18.35 -9.34
C LEU A 173 -53.49 19.24 -10.33
N ALA A 174 -52.81 19.76 -11.36
CA ALA A 174 -53.47 20.59 -12.38
C ALA A 174 -54.59 19.82 -13.11
N THR A 175 -54.39 18.54 -13.44
CA THR A 175 -55.43 17.69 -14.04
C THR A 175 -56.63 17.52 -13.10
N LEU A 176 -56.40 17.13 -11.84
CA LEU A 176 -57.45 16.96 -10.83
C LEU A 176 -58.24 18.27 -10.62
N TRP A 177 -57.55 19.40 -10.61
CA TRP A 177 -58.18 20.71 -10.48
C TRP A 177 -59.07 21.06 -11.68
N THR A 178 -58.65 20.70 -12.89
CA THR A 178 -59.44 20.89 -14.11
C THR A 178 -60.70 20.01 -14.10
N GLU A 179 -60.57 18.79 -13.59
CA GLU A 179 -61.69 17.88 -13.40
C GLU A 179 -62.67 18.42 -12.34
N GLY A 180 -62.16 18.91 -11.21
CA GLY A 180 -62.98 19.56 -10.18
C GLY A 180 -63.75 20.76 -10.71
N ALA A 181 -63.10 21.61 -11.52
CA ALA A 181 -63.77 22.73 -12.18
C ALA A 181 -64.89 22.30 -13.14
N THR A 182 -64.77 21.11 -13.74
CA THR A 182 -65.79 20.51 -14.61
C THR A 182 -66.96 19.97 -13.78
N GLN A 183 -66.68 19.28 -12.68
CA GLN A 183 -67.70 18.74 -11.78
C GLN A 183 -68.51 19.82 -11.06
N LEU A 184 -67.91 20.98 -10.76
CA LEU A 184 -68.64 22.13 -10.22
C LEU A 184 -69.81 22.59 -11.13
N ARG A 185 -69.77 22.28 -12.42
CA ARG A 185 -70.82 22.62 -13.39
C ARG A 185 -71.88 21.52 -13.54
N ASN A 186 -71.72 20.37 -12.87
CA ASN A 186 -72.69 19.27 -12.93
C ASN A 186 -74.02 19.72 -12.27
N PRO A 187 -75.17 19.63 -12.95
CA PRO A 187 -76.47 19.99 -12.39
C PRO A 187 -76.92 19.07 -11.25
N ASP A 188 -76.53 17.79 -11.24
CA ASP A 188 -76.89 16.85 -10.18
C ASP A 188 -76.05 17.14 -8.92
N ARG A 189 -76.72 17.40 -7.80
CA ARG A 189 -76.05 17.71 -6.52
C ARG A 189 -75.35 16.48 -5.94
N ASP A 190 -76.02 15.34 -5.93
CA ASP A 190 -75.50 14.14 -5.25
C ASP A 190 -74.32 13.58 -6.04
N GLU A 191 -74.41 13.61 -7.39
CA GLU A 191 -73.31 13.23 -8.27
C GLU A 191 -72.13 14.21 -8.17
N ARG A 192 -72.40 15.52 -8.12
CA ARG A 192 -71.37 16.55 -7.93
C ARG A 192 -70.64 16.38 -6.60
N GLU A 193 -71.37 16.18 -5.50
CA GLU A 193 -70.77 15.99 -4.17
C GLU A 193 -69.91 14.72 -4.13
N ALA A 194 -70.43 13.59 -4.62
CA ALA A 194 -69.69 12.33 -4.67
C ALA A 194 -68.41 12.43 -5.52
N ALA A 195 -68.49 13.04 -6.70
CA ALA A 195 -67.34 13.23 -7.58
C ALA A 195 -66.31 14.20 -6.97
N MET A 196 -66.75 15.31 -6.38
CA MET A 196 -65.86 16.27 -5.72
C MET A 196 -65.15 15.64 -4.52
N ASN A 197 -65.83 14.83 -3.71
CA ASN A 197 -65.20 14.11 -2.58
C ASN A 197 -64.09 13.17 -3.04
N ALA A 198 -64.31 12.41 -4.11
CA ALA A 198 -63.30 11.53 -4.68
C ALA A 198 -62.09 12.33 -5.22
N LEU A 199 -62.33 13.47 -5.85
CA LEU A 199 -61.28 14.36 -6.36
C LEU A 199 -60.47 14.99 -5.23
N PHE A 200 -61.11 15.46 -4.15
CA PHE A 200 -60.41 16.00 -2.99
C PHE A 200 -59.53 14.97 -2.30
N GLY A 201 -59.99 13.72 -2.17
CA GLY A 201 -59.16 12.63 -1.67
C GLY A 201 -57.91 12.41 -2.52
N GLN A 202 -58.05 12.43 -3.85
CA GLN A 202 -56.91 12.31 -4.77
C GLN A 202 -55.97 13.52 -4.69
N MET A 203 -56.50 14.75 -4.61
CA MET A 203 -55.70 15.95 -4.45
C MET A 203 -54.88 15.91 -3.15
N SER A 204 -55.50 15.50 -2.05
CA SER A 204 -54.83 15.37 -0.75
C SER A 204 -53.66 14.37 -0.82
N GLN A 205 -53.86 13.23 -1.49
CA GLN A 205 -52.77 12.26 -1.71
C GLN A 205 -51.62 12.88 -2.50
N VAL A 206 -51.90 13.54 -3.64
CA VAL A 206 -50.84 14.13 -4.47
C VAL A 206 -50.12 15.26 -3.74
N VAL A 207 -50.82 16.03 -2.91
CA VAL A 207 -50.18 17.04 -2.07
C VAL A 207 -49.26 16.41 -1.04
N SER A 208 -49.69 15.35 -0.35
CA SER A 208 -48.84 14.60 0.56
C SER A 208 -47.57 14.10 -0.14
N ASP A 209 -47.71 13.56 -1.36
CA ASP A 209 -46.59 13.09 -2.16
C ASP A 209 -45.65 14.24 -2.57
N VAL A 210 -46.17 15.43 -2.88
CA VAL A 210 -45.33 16.63 -3.13
C VAL A 210 -44.56 17.04 -1.89
N SER A 211 -45.19 17.05 -0.72
CA SER A 211 -44.52 17.45 0.53
C SER A 211 -43.36 16.53 0.87
N VAL A 212 -43.53 15.21 0.72
CA VAL A 212 -42.44 14.24 0.93
C VAL A 212 -41.27 14.49 -0.04
N GLU A 213 -41.56 14.77 -1.31
CA GLU A 213 -40.51 15.06 -2.30
C GLU A 213 -39.82 16.40 -2.01
N LEU A 214 -40.55 17.41 -1.53
CA LEU A 214 -39.96 18.69 -1.12
C LEU A 214 -39.04 18.52 0.10
N ASP A 215 -39.45 17.75 1.10
CA ASP A 215 -38.63 17.44 2.27
C ASP A 215 -37.35 16.69 1.88
N ASN A 216 -37.47 15.73 0.96
CA ASN A 216 -36.29 15.05 0.40
C ASN A 216 -35.36 16.03 -0.32
N ALA A 217 -35.90 16.97 -1.10
CA ALA A 217 -35.07 18.01 -1.73
C ALA A 217 -34.41 18.95 -0.71
N HIS A 218 -35.07 19.28 0.40
CA HIS A 218 -34.46 20.07 1.47
C HIS A 218 -33.26 19.36 2.11
N LEU A 219 -33.32 18.03 2.28
CA LEU A 219 -32.19 17.25 2.78
C LEU A 219 -31.02 17.17 1.79
N LEU A 220 -31.30 17.23 0.49
CA LEU A 220 -30.30 17.09 -0.57
C LEU A 220 -29.68 18.42 -1.03
N SER A 221 -30.40 19.53 -0.81
CA SER A 221 -29.98 20.87 -1.23
C SER A 221 -29.26 21.62 -0.10
N GLN A 222 -28.03 22.06 -0.37
CA GLN A 222 -27.29 23.02 0.47
C GLN A 222 -27.35 24.45 -0.08
N ASP A 223 -28.17 24.68 -1.13
CA ASP A 223 -28.33 25.99 -1.75
C ASP A 223 -29.58 26.69 -1.19
N ASP A 224 -29.38 27.79 -0.49
CA ASP A 224 -30.43 28.59 0.16
C ASP A 224 -31.46 29.12 -0.85
N ARG A 225 -31.04 29.44 -2.08
CA ARG A 225 -31.95 29.98 -3.11
C ARG A 225 -32.87 28.89 -3.64
N LEU A 226 -32.38 27.66 -3.77
CA LEU A 226 -33.20 26.52 -4.11
C LEU A 226 -34.15 26.17 -2.96
N GLN A 227 -33.68 26.18 -1.71
CA GLN A 227 -34.54 25.97 -0.53
C GLN A 227 -35.67 27.01 -0.48
N ASP A 228 -35.37 28.29 -0.66
CA ASP A 228 -36.37 29.37 -0.75
C ASP A 228 -37.39 29.13 -1.88
N ALA A 229 -36.92 28.64 -3.03
CA ALA A 229 -37.80 28.35 -4.14
C ALA A 229 -38.72 27.15 -3.87
N LEU A 230 -38.23 26.13 -3.18
CA LEU A 230 -39.01 24.97 -2.75
C LEU A 230 -40.03 25.35 -1.67
N ASN A 231 -39.65 26.21 -0.72
CA ASN A 231 -40.58 26.78 0.27
C ASN A 231 -41.73 27.53 -0.41
N ARG A 232 -41.46 28.32 -1.45
CA ARG A 232 -42.53 28.98 -2.22
C ARG A 232 -43.45 28.00 -2.96
N VAL A 233 -42.95 26.82 -3.34
CA VAL A 233 -43.79 25.75 -3.89
C VAL A 233 -44.67 25.16 -2.78
N ASN A 234 -44.10 24.89 -1.61
CA ASN A 234 -44.85 24.41 -0.44
C ASN A 234 -45.97 25.39 -0.06
N ASP A 235 -45.68 26.69 0.01
CA ASP A 235 -46.69 27.73 0.32
C ASP A 235 -47.83 27.73 -0.70
N ALA A 236 -47.52 27.57 -1.99
CA ALA A 236 -48.53 27.50 -3.05
C ALA A 236 -49.37 26.21 -2.97
N VAL A 237 -48.77 25.11 -2.52
CA VAL A 237 -49.45 23.83 -2.28
C VAL A 237 -50.38 23.93 -1.06
N LEU A 238 -49.92 24.51 0.05
CA LEU A 238 -50.74 24.75 1.24
C LEU A 238 -51.92 25.68 0.92
N MET A 239 -51.68 26.73 0.15
CA MET A 239 -52.76 27.60 -0.36
C MET A 239 -53.75 26.82 -1.23
N ALA A 240 -53.27 25.86 -2.04
CA ALA A 240 -54.15 25.02 -2.85
C ALA A 240 -55.02 24.10 -1.98
N ILE A 241 -54.49 23.55 -0.88
CA ILE A 241 -55.28 22.77 0.08
C ILE A 241 -56.37 23.63 0.70
N GLN A 242 -56.03 24.83 1.19
CA GLN A 242 -57.01 25.72 1.80
C GLN A 242 -58.17 26.03 0.83
N VAL A 243 -57.85 26.31 -0.42
CA VAL A 243 -58.86 26.54 -1.46
C VAL A 243 -59.68 25.28 -1.75
N ALA A 244 -59.08 24.10 -1.66
CA ALA A 244 -59.79 22.82 -1.80
C ALA A 244 -60.79 22.60 -0.66
N GLU A 245 -60.37 22.88 0.57
CA GLU A 245 -61.21 22.77 1.77
C GLU A 245 -62.39 23.74 1.73
N ASP A 246 -62.13 25.01 1.39
CA ASP A 246 -63.17 26.04 1.26
C ASP A 246 -64.19 25.65 0.18
N LEU A 247 -63.70 25.15 -0.97
CA LEU A 247 -64.55 24.69 -2.06
C LEU A 247 -65.36 23.44 -1.68
N HIS A 248 -64.75 22.51 -0.95
CA HIS A 248 -65.42 21.31 -0.46
C HIS A 248 -66.56 21.68 0.50
N ALA A 249 -66.31 22.59 1.45
CA ALA A 249 -67.32 23.09 2.37
C ALA A 249 -68.50 23.72 1.61
N ASP A 250 -68.23 24.55 0.59
CA ASP A 250 -69.28 25.15 -0.23
C ASP A 250 -70.10 24.11 -1.02
N VAL A 251 -69.44 23.09 -1.59
CA VAL A 251 -70.12 22.00 -2.31
C VAL A 251 -71.04 21.20 -1.38
N VAL A 252 -70.57 20.84 -0.19
CA VAL A 252 -71.33 20.07 0.82
C VAL A 252 -72.53 20.89 1.33
N GLU A 253 -72.30 22.17 1.64
CA GLU A 253 -73.35 23.10 2.08
C GLU A 253 -74.31 23.51 0.95
N GLY A 254 -74.02 23.15 -0.30
CA GLY A 254 -74.84 23.46 -1.47
C GLY A 254 -74.76 24.92 -1.91
N ARG A 255 -73.74 25.66 -1.46
CA ARG A 255 -73.45 27.02 -1.92
C ARG A 255 -72.70 26.97 -3.25
N THR A 256 -73.02 27.89 -4.15
CA THR A 256 -72.22 28.11 -5.36
C THR A 256 -71.14 29.15 -5.07
N PRO A 257 -69.84 28.82 -5.20
CA PRO A 257 -68.76 29.79 -5.02
C PRO A 257 -68.93 31.00 -5.96
N GLU A 258 -68.78 32.21 -5.43
CA GLU A 258 -69.02 33.47 -6.16
C GLU A 258 -68.02 33.69 -7.30
N SER A 259 -66.80 33.14 -7.18
CA SER A 259 -65.83 33.03 -8.26
C SER A 259 -65.11 31.68 -8.17
N ASN A 260 -64.72 31.10 -9.31
CA ASN A 260 -63.95 29.85 -9.33
C ASN A 260 -62.47 30.15 -8.98
N PRO A 261 -61.97 29.75 -7.79
CA PRO A 261 -60.60 30.06 -7.37
C PRO A 261 -59.54 29.15 -8.04
N ILE A 262 -59.98 28.06 -8.66
CA ILE A 262 -59.12 27.00 -9.21
C ILE A 262 -58.09 27.53 -10.23
N PRO A 263 -58.44 28.40 -11.20
CA PRO A 263 -57.48 28.86 -12.20
C PRO A 263 -56.38 29.78 -11.63
N ALA A 264 -56.62 30.43 -10.49
CA ALA A 264 -55.63 31.28 -9.84
C ALA A 264 -54.59 30.42 -9.10
N VAL A 265 -55.06 29.42 -8.34
CA VAL A 265 -54.21 28.46 -7.62
C VAL A 265 -53.35 27.65 -8.60
N GLN A 266 -53.94 27.13 -9.68
CA GLN A 266 -53.19 26.39 -10.70
C GLN A 266 -52.05 27.24 -11.31
N ARG A 267 -52.32 28.51 -11.61
CA ARG A 267 -51.30 29.43 -12.16
C ARG A 267 -50.17 29.66 -11.17
N LEU A 268 -50.51 29.93 -9.91
CA LEU A 268 -49.51 30.15 -8.86
C LEU A 268 -48.62 28.92 -8.68
N LEU A 269 -49.22 27.73 -8.53
CA LEU A 269 -48.49 26.48 -8.30
C LEU A 269 -47.58 26.14 -9.48
N HIS A 270 -48.06 26.36 -10.72
CA HIS A 270 -47.26 26.17 -11.92
C HIS A 270 -46.07 27.16 -12.00
N GLU A 271 -46.31 28.44 -11.69
CA GLU A 271 -45.27 29.47 -11.69
C GLU A 271 -44.17 29.16 -10.68
N ARG A 272 -44.54 28.83 -9.43
CA ARG A 272 -43.59 28.47 -8.36
C ARG A 272 -42.82 27.20 -8.70
N ALA A 273 -43.50 26.15 -9.14
CA ALA A 273 -42.85 24.89 -9.53
C ALA A 273 -41.88 25.08 -10.71
N THR A 274 -42.23 25.95 -11.67
CA THR A 274 -41.36 26.27 -12.81
C THR A 274 -40.14 27.09 -12.39
N ALA A 275 -40.31 28.04 -11.47
CA ALA A 275 -39.20 28.81 -10.91
C ALA A 275 -38.20 27.91 -10.15
N ALA A 276 -38.70 27.05 -9.26
CA ALA A 276 -37.87 26.07 -8.55
C ALA A 276 -37.14 25.13 -9.51
N ARG A 277 -37.82 24.62 -10.55
CA ARG A 277 -37.20 23.78 -11.58
C ARG A 277 -36.10 24.51 -12.35
N ARG A 278 -36.31 25.78 -12.73
CA ARG A 278 -35.28 26.56 -13.43
C ARG A 278 -34.04 26.76 -12.56
N LEU A 279 -34.22 26.98 -11.26
CA LEU A 279 -33.12 27.10 -10.31
C LEU A 279 -32.38 25.77 -10.14
N ALA A 280 -33.10 24.67 -9.93
CA ALA A 280 -32.50 23.33 -9.88
C ALA A 280 -31.69 23.01 -11.14
N TRP A 281 -32.23 23.30 -12.34
CA TRP A 281 -31.49 23.15 -13.60
C TRP A 281 -30.28 24.06 -13.71
N SER A 282 -30.36 25.29 -13.19
CA SER A 282 -29.21 26.18 -13.17
C SER A 282 -28.09 25.61 -12.31
N LEU A 283 -28.40 25.07 -11.13
CA LEU A 283 -27.44 24.45 -10.21
C LEU A 283 -26.84 23.15 -10.77
N LEU A 284 -27.63 22.33 -11.46
CA LEU A 284 -27.11 21.16 -12.18
C LEU A 284 -26.07 21.55 -13.24
N ARG A 285 -26.25 22.70 -13.89
CA ARG A 285 -25.39 23.17 -14.97
C ARG A 285 -24.15 23.92 -14.48
N THR A 286 -24.28 24.75 -13.44
CA THR A 286 -23.17 25.57 -12.92
C THR A 286 -22.32 24.84 -11.87
N GLY A 287 -22.76 23.66 -11.43
CA GLY A 287 -22.16 22.95 -10.30
C GLY A 287 -22.76 23.44 -8.98
N LEU A 288 -22.98 22.51 -8.04
CA LEU A 288 -23.53 22.77 -6.69
C LEU A 288 -22.52 23.46 -5.74
N THR A 289 -21.45 24.05 -6.29
CA THR A 289 -20.21 24.36 -5.57
C THR A 289 -20.05 25.83 -5.15
N GLU A 290 -21.10 26.66 -5.17
CA GLU A 290 -20.92 28.09 -4.90
C GLU A 290 -22.02 28.70 -4.02
N SER A 291 -22.20 28.15 -2.82
CA SER A 291 -22.74 28.91 -1.69
C SER A 291 -21.56 29.43 -0.86
N THR A 292 -20.95 30.51 -1.34
CA THR A 292 -20.05 31.32 -0.50
C THR A 292 -20.94 31.99 0.55
N PRO A 293 -20.74 31.79 1.86
CA PRO A 293 -21.44 32.59 2.85
C PRO A 293 -20.97 34.03 2.68
N SER A 294 -21.88 34.88 2.21
CA SER A 294 -21.73 36.33 2.30
C SER A 294 -21.52 36.67 3.76
N THR A 295 -20.26 36.91 4.10
CA THR A 295 -19.89 37.57 5.35
C THR A 295 -20.33 39.03 5.22
N GLU A 296 -21.63 39.28 5.35
CA GLU A 296 -22.14 40.58 5.78
C GLU A 296 -21.79 40.74 7.26
N SER A 297 -20.55 41.16 7.51
CA SER A 297 -20.25 41.97 8.68
C SER A 297 -19.95 43.38 8.18
N GLN A 298 -21.02 44.06 7.77
CA GLN A 298 -21.06 45.52 7.82
C GLN A 298 -21.84 45.93 9.06
N GLY A 299 -21.14 46.58 9.98
CA GLY A 299 -21.72 47.52 10.92
C GLY A 299 -21.95 47.00 12.34
N GLU A 300 -21.00 47.25 13.22
CA GLU A 300 -21.32 48.19 14.31
C GLU A 300 -20.05 48.89 14.81
N THR A 301 -20.08 50.20 14.62
CA THR A 301 -19.20 51.21 15.18
C THR A 301 -19.38 51.35 16.68
N ALA A 302 -18.28 51.31 17.45
CA ALA A 302 -18.01 52.18 18.60
C ALA A 302 -16.52 52.12 18.95
#